data_AF-A0A4S8KJW4-F1
#
_entry.id   AF-A0A4S8KJW4-F1
#
_cell.length_a   1.000
_cell.length_b   1.000
_cell.length_c   1.000
_cell.angle_alpha   90.00
_cell.angle_beta   90.00
_cell.angle_gamma   90.00
#
_symmetry.space_group_name_H-M   'P 1'
#
loop_
_entity.id
_entity.type
_entity.pdbx_description
1 polymer ?
#
loop_
_entity_poly.entity_id
_entity_poly.type
_entity_poly.pdbx_seq_one_letter_code
_entity_poly.pdbx_strand_id
1 'polypeptide(L)'
;MESLNEGKDWTTNIIPDYAKYAIAIRAPTLAEQKAAVKRVSPCLEASALATGCTSKITKREYLYDLRQNEALGEELANVVKARYGRVDYVWGIANASTNFVFLDWEFWSVAE
;
A
#
# COMPACT_ATOMS: atom_id res chain seq x y z
N MET A 1 -0.52 -10.73 1.85
CA MET A 1 0.29 -9.89 2.75
C MET A 1 0.73 -10.79 3.88
N GLU A 2 1.88 -11.45 3.73
CA GLU A 2 2.51 -12.15 4.84
C GLU A 2 3.14 -11.09 5.75
N SER A 3 2.68 -10.98 6.99
CA SER A 3 3.43 -10.29 8.02
C SER A 3 4.62 -11.18 8.39
N LEU A 4 5.74 -11.01 7.68
CA LEU A 4 7.02 -11.59 8.06
C LEU A 4 7.52 -10.85 9.30
N ASN A 5 7.10 -11.34 10.48
CA ASN A 5 7.76 -11.06 11.74
C ASN A 5 8.95 -12.01 11.83
N GLU A 6 10.07 -11.61 11.25
CA GLU A 6 11.30 -12.40 11.24
C GLU A 6 12.10 -12.09 12.50
N GLY A 7 12.24 -13.10 13.35
CA GLY A 7 13.17 -13.14 14.46
C GLY A 7 14.49 -13.79 14.08
N LYS A 8 15.60 -13.32 14.65
CA LYS A 8 16.87 -14.06 14.57
C LYS A 8 16.91 -15.06 15.72
N ASP A 9 17.02 -16.35 15.41
CA ASP A 9 17.26 -17.44 16.38
C ASP A 9 16.30 -17.44 17.59
N TRP A 10 15.02 -17.14 17.36
CA TRP A 10 14.02 -17.09 18.44
C TRP A 10 13.84 -18.45 19.10
N THR A 11 14.06 -18.48 20.41
CA THR A 11 13.77 -19.64 21.27
C THR A 11 13.08 -19.15 22.54
N THR A 12 12.24 -20.01 23.14
CA THR A 12 11.31 -19.65 24.22
C THR A 12 11.99 -19.08 25.46
N ASN A 13 13.27 -19.39 25.68
CA ASN A 13 14.01 -19.04 26.89
C ASN A 13 15.17 -18.07 26.65
N ILE A 14 15.27 -17.46 25.46
CA ILE A 14 16.28 -16.44 25.16
C ILE A 14 15.55 -15.15 24.78
N ILE A 15 15.94 -14.05 25.42
CA ILE A 15 15.41 -12.73 25.07
C ILE A 15 15.91 -12.37 23.66
N PRO A 16 15.02 -12.05 22.72
CA PRO A 16 15.42 -11.74 21.35
C PRO A 16 16.19 -10.42 21.28
N ASP A 17 17.31 -10.43 20.55
CA ASP A 17 18.13 -9.25 20.29
C ASP A 17 17.76 -8.54 18.97
N TYR A 18 16.95 -9.18 18.12
CA TYR A 18 16.55 -8.70 16.81
C TYR A 18 15.11 -9.07 16.46
N ALA A 19 14.40 -8.10 15.88
CA ALA A 19 13.09 -8.29 15.27
C ALA A 19 12.97 -7.43 14.01
N LYS A 20 12.31 -7.98 12.99
CA LYS A 20 12.00 -7.29 11.74
C LYS A 20 10.54 -7.51 11.38
N TYR A 21 9.87 -6.45 10.98
CA TYR A 21 8.46 -6.49 10.59
C TYR A 21 8.19 -5.50 9.45
N ALA A 22 7.12 -5.75 8.71
CA ALA A 22 6.65 -4.87 7.65
C ALA A 22 5.35 -4.16 8.07
N ILE A 23 5.29 -2.84 7.93
CA ILE A 23 4.07 -2.05 8.13
C ILE A 23 3.58 -1.55 6.77
N ALA A 24 2.31 -1.79 6.47
CA ALA A 24 1.63 -1.12 5.36
C ALA A 24 0.83 0.07 5.90
N ILE A 25 1.10 1.27 5.38
CA ILE A 25 0.31 2.48 5.65
C ILE A 25 -0.47 2.77 4.37
N ARG A 26 -1.81 2.71 4.44
CA ARG A 26 -2.70 2.91 3.29
C ARG A 26 -3.65 4.07 3.56
N ALA A 27 -3.93 4.86 2.54
CA ALA A 27 -4.93 5.91 2.55
C ALA A 27 -5.56 6.04 1.15
N PRO A 28 -6.76 6.64 1.02
CA PRO A 28 -7.40 6.90 -0.27
C PRO A 28 -6.53 7.74 -1.22
N THR A 29 -5.75 8.69 -0.68
CA THR A 29 -4.84 9.52 -1.46
C THR A 29 -3.39 9.45 -0.96
N LEU A 30 -2.43 9.72 -1.84
CA LEU A 30 -1.01 9.83 -1.57
C LEU A 30 -0.73 10.98 -0.60
N ALA A 31 -1.49 12.07 -0.68
CA ALA A 31 -1.37 13.19 0.26
C ALA A 31 -1.71 12.75 1.70
N GLU A 32 -2.83 12.06 1.87
CA GLU A 32 -3.24 11.50 3.17
C GLU A 32 -2.26 10.43 3.65
N GLN A 33 -1.76 9.58 2.73
CA GLN A 33 -0.76 8.57 3.06
C GLN A 33 0.53 9.21 3.58
N LYS A 34 1.04 10.25 2.91
CA LYS A 34 2.22 11.01 3.37
C LYS A 34 1.99 11.64 4.74
N ALA A 35 0.80 12.19 4.98
CA ALA A 35 0.44 12.73 6.28
C ALA A 35 0.40 11.64 7.38
N ALA A 36 -0.13 10.46 7.07
CA ALA A 36 -0.10 9.32 7.98
C ALA A 36 1.32 8.82 8.27
N VAL A 37 2.18 8.69 7.24
CA VAL A 37 3.60 8.32 7.40
C VAL A 37 4.32 9.32 8.31
N LYS A 38 4.07 10.62 8.12
CA LYS A 38 4.66 11.67 8.97
C LYS A 38 4.27 11.53 10.44
N ARG A 39 3.06 11.08 10.74
CA ARG A 39 2.58 10.84 12.12
C ARG A 39 3.10 9.55 12.73
N VAL A 40 3.19 8.47 11.95
CA VAL A 40 3.58 7.15 12.44
C VAL A 40 5.09 7.01 12.62
N SER A 41 5.90 7.66 11.75
CA SER A 41 7.36 7.50 11.79
C SER A 41 7.99 7.84 13.16
N PRO A 42 7.62 8.96 13.83
CA PRO A 42 8.15 9.29 15.15
C PRO A 42 7.78 8.27 16.24
N CYS A 43 6.62 7.61 16.15
CA CYS A 43 6.25 6.55 17.11
C CYS A 43 7.17 5.34 16.99
N LEU A 44 7.57 4.98 15.76
CA LEU A 44 8.51 3.88 15.51
C LEU A 44 9.89 4.20 16.08
N GLU A 45 10.39 5.42 15.83
CA GLU A 45 11.67 5.90 16.38
C GLU A 45 11.64 5.99 17.90
N ALA A 46 10.56 6.52 18.48
CA ALA A 46 10.39 6.63 19.92
C ALA A 46 10.33 5.27 20.61
N SER A 47 9.76 4.25 19.97
CA SER A 47 9.72 2.90 20.54
C SER A 47 11.13 2.33 20.75
N ALA A 48 12.02 2.50 19.77
CA ALA A 48 13.41 2.06 19.88
C ALA A 48 14.17 2.85 20.97
N LEU A 49 13.95 4.17 21.01
CA LEU A 49 14.56 5.02 22.04
C LEU A 49 14.11 4.61 23.46
N ALA A 50 12.82 4.36 23.65
CA ALA A 50 12.25 3.99 24.94
C ALA A 50 12.75 2.63 25.47
N THR A 51 13.05 1.69 24.58
CA THR A 51 13.56 0.36 24.95
C THR A 51 15.08 0.27 24.96
N GLY A 52 15.80 1.35 24.61
CA GLY A 52 17.25 1.32 24.46
C GLY A 52 17.74 0.49 23.26
N CYS A 53 16.85 0.16 22.33
CA CYS A 53 17.18 -0.59 21.12
C CYS A 53 17.64 0.35 19.99
N THR A 54 18.29 -0.22 18.99
CA THR A 54 18.54 0.47 17.72
C THR A 54 17.41 0.17 16.74
N SER A 55 17.09 1.12 15.86
CA SER A 55 16.11 0.90 14.78
C SER A 55 16.68 1.29 13.42
N LYS A 56 16.27 0.55 12.41
CA LYS A 56 16.50 0.87 10.99
C LYS A 56 15.17 0.83 10.27
N ILE A 57 14.66 2.00 9.90
CA ILE A 57 13.41 2.13 9.15
C ILE A 57 13.75 2.28 7.67
N THR A 58 13.28 1.34 6.85
CA THR A 58 13.42 1.43 5.39
C THR A 58 12.04 1.69 4.77
N LYS A 59 11.89 2.86 4.16
CA LYS A 59 10.67 3.23 3.43
C LYS A 59 10.74 2.63 2.04
N ARG A 60 9.65 1.98 1.62
CA ARG A 60 9.44 1.55 0.23
C ARG A 60 8.72 2.67 -0.55
N GLU A 61 8.70 2.54 -1.87
CA GLU A 61 8.00 3.46 -2.75
C GLU A 61 6.52 3.56 -2.42
N TYR A 62 5.96 4.75 -2.65
CA TYR A 62 4.54 5.00 -2.52
C TYR A 62 3.81 4.53 -3.79
N LEU A 63 2.57 4.09 -3.61
CA LEU A 63 1.63 3.93 -4.71
C LEU A 63 0.93 5.28 -4.92
N TYR A 64 0.81 5.72 -6.17
CA TYR A 64 0.11 6.95 -6.53
C TYR A 64 -1.41 6.82 -6.42
N ASP A 65 -2.09 7.96 -6.54
CA ASP A 65 -3.55 8.01 -6.59
C ASP A 65 -4.05 7.26 -7.81
N LEU A 66 -5.02 6.37 -7.61
CA LEU A 66 -5.67 5.67 -8.72
C LEU A 66 -6.63 6.62 -9.45
N ARG A 67 -6.38 6.92 -10.72
CA ARG A 67 -7.30 7.70 -11.55
C ARG A 67 -7.92 6.78 -12.61
N GLN A 68 -9.15 6.35 -12.38
CA GLN A 68 -9.85 5.50 -13.34
C GLN A 68 -10.47 6.36 -14.44
N ASN A 69 -10.18 6.03 -15.69
CA ASN A 69 -10.79 6.68 -16.84
C ASN A 69 -12.23 6.15 -17.02
N GLU A 70 -13.21 7.02 -16.87
CA GLU A 70 -14.63 6.68 -16.93
C GLU A 70 -15.02 6.10 -18.30
N ALA A 71 -14.60 6.73 -19.40
CA ALA A 71 -14.91 6.26 -20.75
C ALA A 71 -14.38 4.84 -21.02
N LEU A 72 -13.15 4.54 -20.59
CA LEU A 72 -12.60 3.18 -20.70
C LEU A 72 -13.34 2.18 -19.81
N GLY A 73 -13.76 2.61 -18.61
CA GLY A 73 -14.57 1.80 -17.71
C GLY A 73 -15.95 1.47 -18.29
N GLU A 74 -16.60 2.45 -18.92
CA GLU A 74 -17.89 2.28 -19.60
C GLU A 74 -17.80 1.33 -20.79
N GLU A 75 -16.79 1.48 -21.64
CA GLU A 75 -16.58 0.59 -22.79
C GLU A 75 -16.31 -0.85 -22.36
N LEU A 76 -15.50 -1.05 -21.32
CA LEU A 76 -15.30 -2.37 -20.73
C LEU A 76 -16.64 -2.96 -20.23
N ALA A 77 -17.44 -2.16 -19.52
CA ALA A 77 -18.73 -2.60 -19.02
C ALA A 77 -19.68 -2.97 -20.16
N ASN A 78 -19.68 -2.22 -21.28
CA ASN A 78 -20.49 -2.51 -22.47
C ASN A 78 -20.11 -3.85 -23.10
N VAL A 79 -18.80 -4.11 -23.30
CA VAL A 79 -18.32 -5.37 -23.88
C VAL A 79 -18.66 -6.56 -23.00
N VAL A 80 -18.48 -6.44 -21.68
CA VAL A 80 -18.79 -7.52 -20.75
C VAL A 80 -20.29 -7.82 -20.74
N LYS A 81 -21.13 -6.79 -20.66
CA LYS A 81 -22.59 -6.93 -20.71
C LYS A 81 -23.06 -7.63 -21.98
N ALA A 82 -22.50 -7.26 -23.13
CA ALA A 82 -22.89 -7.82 -24.43
C ALA A 82 -22.51 -9.30 -24.59
N ARG A 83 -21.38 -9.73 -24.02
CA ARG A 83 -20.84 -11.09 -24.25
C ARG A 83 -21.13 -12.08 -23.14
N TYR A 84 -21.21 -11.61 -21.89
CA TYR A 84 -21.20 -12.46 -20.71
C TYR A 84 -22.36 -12.17 -19.75
N GLY A 85 -23.21 -11.18 -20.05
CA GLY A 85 -24.35 -10.81 -19.23
C GLY A 85 -24.05 -9.70 -18.21
N ARG A 86 -25.04 -9.37 -17.38
CA ARG A 86 -24.91 -8.29 -16.40
C ARG A 86 -23.93 -8.68 -15.30
N VAL A 87 -23.09 -7.72 -14.95
CA VAL A 87 -22.33 -7.73 -13.71
C VAL A 87 -23.09 -6.87 -12.70
N ASP A 88 -23.31 -7.44 -11.53
CA ASP A 88 -24.18 -6.94 -10.46
C ASP A 88 -23.39 -6.36 -9.27
N TYR A 89 -22.18 -5.85 -9.52
CA TYR A 89 -21.39 -5.10 -8.54
C TYR A 89 -20.87 -3.78 -9.12
N VAL A 90 -20.52 -2.85 -8.23
CA VAL A 90 -19.98 -1.52 -8.60
C VAL A 90 -18.64 -1.68 -9.33
N TRP A 91 -18.54 -1.07 -10.52
CA TRP A 91 -17.34 -1.15 -11.35
C TRP A 91 -16.20 -0.28 -10.80
N GLY A 92 -14.98 -0.77 -11.01
CA GLY A 92 -13.75 -0.07 -10.67
C GLY A 92 -13.02 -0.67 -9.47
N ILE A 93 -11.72 -0.42 -9.41
CA ILE A 93 -10.88 -0.84 -8.29
C ILE A 93 -11.15 0.12 -7.13
N ALA A 94 -11.70 -0.41 -6.04
CA ALA A 94 -11.94 0.34 -4.80
C ALA A 94 -11.25 -0.35 -3.63
N ASN A 95 -10.68 0.44 -2.70
CA ASN A 95 -10.10 -0.01 -1.43
C ASN A 95 -8.97 -1.06 -1.55
N ALA A 96 -8.44 -1.29 -2.75
CA ALA A 96 -7.32 -2.18 -3.02
C ALA A 96 -6.12 -1.40 -3.56
N SER A 97 -4.93 -1.76 -3.09
CA SER A 97 -3.68 -1.27 -3.65
C SER A 97 -3.34 -2.09 -4.90
N THR A 98 -3.02 -1.42 -6.01
CA THR A 98 -2.66 -2.04 -7.28
C THR A 98 -1.46 -1.30 -7.89
N ASN A 99 -0.61 -2.00 -8.63
CA ASN A 99 0.46 -1.37 -9.41
C ASN A 99 -0.06 -0.67 -10.67
N PHE A 100 -1.34 -0.87 -11.03
CA PHE A 100 -1.98 -0.14 -12.15
C PHE A 100 -1.91 1.38 -11.97
N VAL A 101 -1.86 1.87 -10.73
CA VAL A 101 -1.65 3.30 -10.42
C VAL A 101 -0.34 3.86 -11.00
N PHE A 102 0.69 3.02 -11.16
CA PHE A 102 1.97 3.45 -11.71
C PHE A 102 1.86 3.68 -13.23
N LEU A 103 1.22 2.74 -13.93
CA LEU A 103 0.97 2.85 -15.38
C LEU A 103 0.06 4.03 -15.70
N ASP A 104 -0.99 4.23 -14.90
CA ASP A 104 -1.89 5.37 -15.02
C ASP A 104 -1.11 6.69 -14.88
N TRP A 105 -0.29 6.81 -13.82
CA TRP A 105 0.51 8.01 -13.61
C TRP A 105 1.51 8.28 -14.74
N GLU A 106 2.20 7.26 -15.24
CA GLU A 106 3.11 7.37 -16.38
C GLU A 106 2.35 7.84 -17.64
N PHE A 107 1.25 7.18 -17.99
CA PHE A 107 0.42 7.51 -19.15
C PHE A 107 -0.04 8.98 -19.15
N TRP A 108 -0.55 9.47 -18.02
CA TRP A 108 -0.99 10.87 -17.90
C TRP A 108 0.16 11.87 -17.86
N SER A 109 1.34 11.46 -17.37
CA SER A 109 2.52 12.35 -17.31
C SER A 109 3.19 12.58 -18.67
N VAL A 110 2.97 11.69 -19.65
CA VAL A 110 3.47 11.87 -21.04
C VAL A 110 2.42 12.52 -21.94
N ALA A 111 1.19 12.71 -21.46
CA ALA A 111 0.10 13.36 -22.20
C ALA A 111 0.09 14.90 -22.03
N GLU A 112 0.94 15.44 -21.15
CA GLU A 112 1.21 16.87 -20.93
C GLU A 112 2.54 17.30 -21.59
#